data_AF-A0A2N0NJX2-F1
#
_entry.id   AF-A0A2N0NJX2-F1
#
_cell.length_a   1.000
_cell.length_b   1.000
_cell.length_c   1.000
_cell.angle_alpha   90.00
_cell.angle_beta   90.00
_cell.angle_gamma   90.00
#
_symmetry.space_group_name_H-M   'P 1'
#
loop_
_entity.id
_entity.type
_entity.pdbx_description
1 polymer ?
#
loop_
_entity_poly.entity_id
_entity_poly.type
_entity_poly.pdbx_seq_one_letter_code
_entity_poly.pdbx_strand_id
1 'polypeptide(L)'
;MKKFAEKKGGFCLTAEYVNRRDPLKWQCKEGHKWKASAKDILKGTWCRRCSILGRKHVIPDKKPIPVQRHDHVTHQSIDIANSIAQERGGKCLSTEYVNANTQMLWIKVINGLLVLIVLSMLNLGVHIA
;
A
#
# COMPACT_ATOMS: atom_id res chain seq x y z
N MET A 1 -1.16 -22.60 -36.17
CA MET A 1 -1.15 -22.06 -34.80
C MET A 1 -0.54 -22.99 -33.75
N LYS A 2 -0.73 -24.32 -33.81
CA LYS A 2 -0.12 -25.30 -32.88
C LYS A 2 1.42 -25.17 -32.76
N LYS A 3 2.13 -25.22 -33.90
CA LYS A 3 3.60 -25.01 -33.97
C LYS A 3 4.08 -23.69 -33.34
N PHE A 4 3.30 -22.61 -33.46
CA PHE A 4 3.65 -21.33 -32.85
C PHE A 4 3.51 -21.40 -31.32
N ALA A 5 2.47 -22.06 -30.84
CA ALA A 5 2.28 -22.27 -29.42
C ALA A 5 3.43 -23.07 -28.81
N GLU A 6 3.85 -24.15 -29.48
CA GLU A 6 4.98 -24.99 -29.07
C GLU A 6 6.27 -24.17 -28.96
N LYS A 7 6.56 -23.31 -29.94
CA LYS A 7 7.72 -22.41 -29.91
C LYS A 7 7.72 -21.45 -28.71
N LYS A 8 6.53 -21.07 -28.22
CA LYS A 8 6.34 -20.23 -27.02
C LYS A 8 6.22 -21.03 -25.73
N GLY A 9 6.40 -22.35 -25.77
CA GLY A 9 6.23 -23.25 -24.63
C GLY A 9 4.78 -23.30 -24.17
N GLY A 10 3.83 -23.39 -25.09
CA GLY A 10 2.40 -23.54 -24.78
C GLY A 10 1.65 -24.34 -25.83
N PHE A 11 0.32 -24.34 -25.72
CA PHE A 11 -0.57 -25.16 -26.54
C PHE A 11 -1.69 -24.32 -27.13
N CYS A 12 -2.03 -24.60 -28.39
CA CYS A 12 -3.26 -24.14 -29.01
C CYS A 12 -4.31 -25.22 -28.80
N LEU A 13 -5.35 -24.91 -28.02
CA LEU A 13 -6.41 -25.85 -27.63
C LEU A 13 -7.54 -25.93 -28.68
N THR A 14 -7.63 -24.96 -29.59
CA THR A 14 -8.59 -25.04 -30.71
C THR A 14 -8.06 -25.99 -31.78
N ALA A 15 -8.91 -26.91 -32.23
CA ALA A 15 -8.61 -27.83 -33.32
C ALA A 15 -8.56 -27.12 -34.68
N GLU A 16 -9.54 -26.24 -34.93
CA GLU A 16 -9.71 -25.55 -36.20
C GLU A 16 -9.17 -24.11 -36.17
N TYR A 17 -8.57 -23.72 -37.27
CA TYR A 17 -8.12 -22.35 -37.51
C TYR A 17 -8.79 -21.87 -38.78
N VAL A 18 -9.77 -20.96 -38.62
CA VAL A 18 -10.56 -20.44 -39.74
C VAL A 18 -9.95 -19.14 -40.25
N ASN A 19 -9.77 -18.13 -39.39
CA ASN A 19 -9.10 -16.89 -39.80
C ASN A 19 -8.24 -16.24 -38.69
N ARG A 20 -7.53 -15.15 -39.03
CA ARG A 20 -6.61 -14.45 -38.11
C ARG A 20 -7.30 -13.68 -36.97
N ARG A 21 -8.57 -13.34 -37.13
CA ARG A 21 -9.39 -12.54 -36.20
C ARG A 21 -10.16 -13.43 -35.23
N ASP A 22 -10.44 -14.66 -35.61
CA ASP A 22 -11.22 -15.58 -34.79
C ASP A 22 -10.50 -15.88 -33.47
N PRO A 23 -11.23 -15.88 -32.35
CA PRO A 23 -10.68 -16.17 -31.05
C PRO A 23 -10.33 -17.66 -30.94
N LEU A 24 -9.04 -17.96 -30.79
CA LEU A 24 -8.58 -19.31 -30.48
C LEU A 24 -8.36 -19.47 -28.97
N LYS A 25 -8.46 -20.70 -28.49
CA LYS A 25 -8.16 -21.08 -27.11
C LYS A 25 -6.68 -21.44 -27.00
N TRP A 26 -6.01 -20.86 -26.03
CA TRP A 26 -4.56 -21.02 -25.78
C TRP A 26 -4.32 -21.49 -24.37
N GLN A 27 -3.18 -22.14 -24.16
CA GLN A 27 -2.65 -22.52 -22.85
C GLN A 27 -1.13 -22.26 -22.82
N CYS A 28 -0.59 -21.67 -21.76
CA CYS A 28 0.87 -21.54 -21.60
C CYS A 28 1.45 -22.73 -20.82
N LYS A 29 2.79 -22.81 -20.74
CA LYS A 29 3.50 -23.82 -19.92
C LYS A 29 3.02 -23.89 -18.47
N GLU A 30 2.66 -22.75 -17.87
CA GLU A 30 2.13 -22.68 -16.49
C GLU A 30 0.66 -23.12 -16.38
N GLY A 31 0.05 -23.61 -17.46
CA GLY A 31 -1.32 -24.11 -17.47
C GLY A 31 -2.42 -23.03 -17.59
N HIS A 32 -2.07 -21.75 -17.66
CA HIS A 32 -3.07 -20.69 -17.82
C HIS A 32 -3.76 -20.77 -19.18
N LYS A 33 -5.09 -20.82 -19.19
CA LYS A 33 -5.91 -20.85 -20.40
C LYS A 33 -6.52 -19.47 -20.69
N TRP A 34 -6.51 -19.04 -21.95
CA TRP A 34 -7.14 -17.79 -22.38
C TRP A 34 -7.64 -17.86 -23.83
N LYS A 35 -8.49 -16.91 -24.22
CA LYS A 35 -8.93 -16.72 -25.60
C LYS A 35 -8.20 -15.53 -26.21
N ALA A 36 -7.64 -15.68 -27.40
CA ALA A 36 -7.00 -14.60 -28.15
C ALA A 36 -7.01 -14.91 -29.65
N SER A 37 -7.07 -13.87 -30.48
CA SER A 37 -6.98 -14.03 -31.93
C SER A 37 -5.55 -14.38 -32.35
N ALA A 38 -5.39 -15.05 -33.49
CA ALA A 38 -4.05 -15.30 -34.03
C ALA A 38 -3.31 -13.98 -34.35
N LYS A 39 -4.02 -12.93 -34.74
CA LYS A 39 -3.46 -11.57 -34.96
C LYS A 39 -2.78 -11.05 -33.69
N ASP A 40 -3.43 -11.13 -32.53
CA ASP A 40 -2.89 -10.59 -31.28
C ASP A 40 -1.70 -11.41 -30.79
N ILE A 41 -1.77 -12.73 -30.96
CA ILE A 41 -0.69 -13.66 -30.62
C ILE A 41 0.56 -13.39 -31.46
N LEU A 42 0.39 -13.17 -32.76
CA LEU A 42 1.49 -12.84 -33.68
C LEU A 42 2.08 -11.45 -33.42
N LYS A 43 1.27 -10.50 -32.94
CA LYS A 43 1.74 -9.18 -32.47
C LYS A 43 2.58 -9.23 -31.19
N GLY A 44 2.70 -10.39 -30.55
CA GLY A 44 3.52 -10.59 -29.37
C GLY A 44 2.74 -10.67 -28.06
N THR A 45 1.41 -10.58 -28.10
CA THR A 45 0.59 -10.88 -26.92
C THR A 45 0.66 -12.38 -26.66
N TRP A 46 0.81 -12.79 -25.41
CA TRP A 46 0.86 -14.21 -25.04
C TRP A 46 -0.03 -14.48 -23.84
N CYS A 47 0.51 -14.90 -22.71
CA CYS A 47 -0.24 -15.10 -21.49
C CYS A 47 -0.18 -13.85 -20.60
N ARG A 48 -1.32 -13.17 -20.40
CA ARG A 48 -1.40 -12.00 -19.50
C ARG A 48 -0.98 -12.35 -18.07
N ARG A 49 -1.38 -13.52 -17.56
CA ARG A 49 -0.98 -13.97 -16.21
C ARG A 49 0.52 -14.16 -16.09
N CYS A 50 1.17 -14.81 -17.06
CA CYS A 50 2.64 -14.93 -17.06
C CYS A 50 3.32 -13.57 -17.26
N SER A 51 2.74 -12.66 -18.06
CA SER A 51 3.29 -11.31 -18.22
C SER A 51 3.21 -10.49 -16.94
N ILE A 52 2.17 -10.69 -16.12
CA ILE A 52 2.04 -10.03 -14.81
C ILE A 52 2.96 -10.70 -13.79
N LEU A 53 2.99 -12.04 -13.72
CA LEU A 53 3.85 -12.77 -12.79
C LEU A 53 5.35 -12.60 -13.09
N GLY A 54 5.74 -12.44 -14.35
CA GLY A 54 7.10 -12.08 -14.76
C GLY A 54 7.41 -10.58 -14.63
N ARG A 55 6.39 -9.75 -14.46
CA ARG A 55 6.49 -8.32 -14.06
C ARG A 55 6.26 -8.14 -12.57
N LYS A 56 6.44 -9.19 -11.76
CA LYS A 56 6.70 -8.95 -10.35
C LYS A 56 7.92 -8.05 -10.31
N HIS A 57 7.73 -6.80 -9.91
CA HIS A 57 8.70 -6.19 -9.02
C HIS A 57 8.87 -7.24 -7.94
N VAL A 58 9.97 -7.99 -8.04
CA VAL A 58 10.38 -8.90 -7.00
C VAL A 58 10.60 -7.96 -5.83
N ILE A 59 9.56 -7.75 -5.01
CA ILE A 59 9.84 -7.66 -3.59
C ILE A 59 10.29 -9.09 -3.33
N PRO A 60 11.62 -9.35 -3.24
CA PRO A 60 12.13 -10.70 -2.98
C PRO A 60 11.32 -11.25 -1.84
N ASP A 61 10.99 -12.55 -1.90
CA ASP A 61 10.31 -13.24 -0.82
C ASP A 61 10.79 -12.61 0.47
N LYS A 62 9.93 -11.78 1.07
CA LYS A 62 10.16 -11.43 2.44
C LYS A 62 9.92 -12.79 3.09
N LYS A 63 10.98 -13.63 3.19
CA LYS A 63 11.21 -14.43 4.39
C LYS A 63 10.75 -13.47 5.45
N PRO A 64 9.65 -13.76 6.19
CA PRO A 64 9.06 -12.79 7.08
C PRO A 64 10.26 -12.18 7.77
N ILE A 65 10.53 -10.91 7.40
CA ILE A 65 11.58 -10.19 8.07
C ILE A 65 11.12 -10.38 9.52
N PRO A 66 12.00 -10.69 10.48
CA PRO A 66 11.66 -10.37 11.83
C PRO A 66 11.24 -8.91 11.71
N VAL A 67 9.93 -8.70 11.67
CA VAL A 67 9.33 -7.44 11.93
C VAL A 67 9.68 -7.38 13.40
N GLN A 68 10.89 -6.87 13.66
CA GLN A 68 10.98 -5.74 14.55
C GLN A 68 9.77 -4.94 14.14
N ARG A 69 8.78 -5.05 15.00
CA ARG A 69 7.58 -4.26 14.93
C ARG A 69 8.19 -2.87 15.04
N HIS A 70 8.54 -2.31 13.89
CA HIS A 70 8.46 -0.89 13.74
C HIS A 70 6.96 -0.77 13.70
N ASP A 71 6.42 -0.70 14.92
CA ASP A 71 5.14 -0.11 15.19
C ASP A 71 5.14 1.05 14.20
N HIS A 72 4.28 0.96 13.19
CA HIS A 72 3.96 2.18 12.51
C HIS A 72 3.33 2.98 13.65
N VAL A 73 4.16 3.81 14.29
CA VAL A 73 3.70 4.85 15.17
C VAL A 73 3.00 5.77 14.17
N THR A 74 1.78 5.39 13.79
CA THR A 74 0.72 6.36 13.72
C THR A 74 0.85 7.04 15.07
N HIS A 75 1.50 8.19 15.11
CA HIS A 75 1.31 9.11 16.19
C HIS A 75 -0.19 9.33 16.18
N GLN A 76 -0.89 8.53 16.99
CA GLN A 76 -2.28 8.74 17.32
C GLN A 76 -2.22 9.95 18.23
N SER A 77 -2.03 11.09 17.58
CA SER A 77 -2.53 12.43 17.83
C SER A 77 -2.32 13.03 19.24
N ILE A 78 -2.43 12.26 20.33
CA ILE A 78 -2.16 12.70 21.71
C ILE A 78 -0.68 12.59 22.12
N ASP A 79 0.11 11.69 21.55
CA ASP A 79 1.52 11.55 21.94
C ASP A 79 2.33 12.80 21.62
N ILE A 80 2.03 13.44 20.50
CA ILE A 80 2.61 14.74 20.11
C ILE A 80 2.22 15.83 21.13
N ALA A 81 0.96 15.83 21.57
CA ALA A 81 0.47 16.75 22.60
C ALA A 81 1.17 16.53 23.95
N ASN A 82 1.40 15.27 24.33
CA ASN A 82 2.13 14.88 25.53
C ASN A 82 3.58 15.37 25.48
N SER A 83 4.29 15.17 24.36
CA SER A 83 5.67 15.64 24.19
C SER A 83 5.78 17.16 24.30
N ILE A 84 4.90 17.91 23.64
CA ILE A 84 4.87 19.38 23.70
C ILE A 84 4.56 19.88 25.13
N ALA A 85 3.72 19.15 25.87
CA ALA A 85 3.45 19.48 27.27
C ALA A 85 4.72 19.37 28.10
N GLN A 86 5.42 18.24 27.97
CA GLN A 86 6.62 17.92 28.74
C GLN A 86 7.77 18.89 28.45
N GLU A 87 8.01 19.20 27.17
CA GLU A 87 9.02 20.19 26.76
C GLU A 87 8.79 21.57 27.39
N ARG A 88 7.53 21.91 27.70
CA ARG A 88 7.15 23.19 28.32
C ARG A 88 6.95 23.08 29.84
N GLY A 89 7.38 21.99 30.46
CA GLY A 89 7.27 21.74 31.91
C GLY A 89 5.84 21.50 32.39
N GLY A 90 4.98 20.99 31.51
CA GLY A 90 3.57 20.71 31.77
C GLY A 90 3.19 19.28 31.40
N LYS A 91 1.91 18.97 31.57
CA LYS A 91 1.31 17.67 31.22
C LYS A 91 0.03 17.88 30.43
N CYS A 92 -0.14 17.15 29.33
CA CYS A 92 -1.41 17.08 28.62
C CYS A 92 -2.33 16.12 29.38
N LEU A 93 -3.56 16.54 29.66
CA LEU A 93 -4.56 15.71 30.32
C LEU A 93 -5.64 15.19 29.36
N SER A 94 -5.58 15.59 28.10
CA SER A 94 -6.59 15.19 27.12
C SER A 94 -6.39 13.70 26.81
N THR A 95 -7.47 12.94 26.77
CA THR A 95 -7.43 11.50 26.45
C THR A 95 -7.55 11.24 24.95
N GLU A 96 -7.99 12.24 24.20
CA GLU A 96 -8.21 12.18 22.75
C GLU A 96 -7.73 13.46 22.09
N TYR A 97 -7.20 13.33 20.89
CA TYR A 97 -6.87 14.47 20.04
C TYR A 97 -7.52 14.27 18.68
N VAL A 98 -8.39 15.21 18.34
CA VAL A 98 -9.18 15.16 17.10
C VAL A 98 -8.49 15.93 15.97
N ASN A 99 -7.98 17.14 16.24
CA ASN A 99 -7.21 17.96 15.30
C ASN A 99 -6.56 19.17 16.00
N ALA A 100 -5.71 19.91 15.29
CA ALA A 100 -4.96 21.06 15.82
C ALA A 100 -5.83 22.28 16.23
N ASN A 101 -7.09 22.32 15.77
CA ASN A 101 -8.06 23.38 16.12
C ASN A 101 -8.82 23.05 17.41
N THR A 102 -8.78 21.79 17.85
CA THR A 102 -9.49 21.35 19.04
C THR A 102 -8.78 21.87 20.29
N GLN A 103 -9.54 22.48 21.20
CA GLN A 103 -9.02 22.95 22.47
C GLN A 103 -8.64 21.76 23.35
N MET A 104 -7.45 21.81 23.94
CA MET A 104 -6.96 20.77 24.83
C MET A 104 -6.76 21.30 26.24
N LEU A 105 -6.87 20.38 27.20
CA LEU A 105 -6.63 20.63 28.62
C LEU A 105 -5.16 20.34 28.96
N TRP A 106 -4.51 21.34 29.56
CA TRP A 106 -3.11 21.31 29.96
C TRP A 106 -2.99 21.67 31.44
N ILE A 107 -1.99 21.09 32.10
CA ILE A 107 -1.57 21.53 33.43
C ILE A 107 -0.15 22.08 33.35
N LYS A 108 0.08 23.25 33.95
CA LYS A 108 1.41 23.82 34.17
C LYS A 108 1.62 24.06 35.67
N VAL A 109 2.81 23.72 36.16
CA VAL A 109 3.21 24.05 37.54
C VAL A 109 3.88 25.41 37.52
N ILE A 110 3.31 26.38 38.23
CA ILE A 110 3.88 27.72 38.39
C ILE A 110 4.05 27.95 39.89
N ASN A 111 5.31 28.13 40.33
CA ASN A 111 5.65 28.34 41.75
C ASN A 111 5.05 27.29 42.71
N GLY A 112 4.98 26.03 42.27
CA GLY A 112 4.42 24.92 43.06
C GLY A 112 2.89 24.77 43.00
N LEU A 113 2.18 25.67 42.32
CA LEU A 113 0.73 25.59 42.14
C LEU A 113 0.38 25.00 40.77
N LEU A 114 -0.60 24.08 40.74
CA LEU A 114 -1.12 23.48 39.51
C LEU A 114 -2.14 24.41 38.86
N VAL A 115 -1.86 24.88 37.63
CA VAL A 115 -2.75 25.75 36.85
C VAL A 115 -3.25 25.01 35.62
N LEU A 116 -4.58 24.97 35.44
CA LEU A 116 -5.23 24.42 34.25
C LEU A 116 -5.31 25.47 33.14
N ILE A 117 -4.94 25.08 31.93
CA ILE A 117 -4.91 25.94 30.74
C ILE A 117 -5.67 25.24 29.61
N VAL A 118 -6.51 25.97 28.88
CA VAL A 118 -7.30 25.46 27.76
C VAL A 118 -6.86 26.14 26.46
N LEU A 119 -6.11 25.44 25.61
CA LEU A 119 -5.57 25.99 24.35
C LEU A 119 -5.51 24.92 23.25
N SER A 120 -5.71 25.34 22.00
CA SER A 120 -5.51 24.51 20.79
C SER A 120 -4.04 24.52 20.34
N MET A 121 -3.65 23.57 19.49
CA MET A 121 -2.24 23.41 19.07
C MET A 121 -1.75 24.47 18.09
N LEU A 122 -2.64 25.05 17.27
CA LEU A 122 -2.27 26.16 16.40
C LEU A 122 -1.85 27.41 17.19
N ASN A 123 -2.50 27.66 18.33
CA ASN A 123 -2.12 28.76 19.23
C ASN A 123 -0.73 28.57 19.87
N LEU A 124 -0.18 27.34 19.82
CA LEU A 124 1.15 27.01 20.34
C LEU A 124 2.25 27.13 19.27
N GLY A 125 1.90 27.52 18.03
CA GLY A 125 2.84 27.81 16.93
C GLY A 125 3.24 26.60 16.07
N VAL A 126 2.54 25.46 16.17
CA VAL A 126 2.86 24.24 15.41
C VAL A 126 2.13 24.26 14.07
N HIS A 127 2.80 24.74 13.02
CA HIS A 127 2.37 24.48 11.64
C HIS A 127 2.75 23.05 11.29
N ILE A 128 1.77 22.15 11.39
CA ILE A 128 1.84 20.81 10.79
C ILE A 128 1.83 20.99 9.26
N ALA A 129 2.97 20.71 8.63
CA ALA A 129 3.14 20.65 7.18
C ALA A 129 2.68 19.30 6.62
#